data_AF-A0AA35RUU5-F1
#
_entry.id   AF-A0AA35RUU5-F1
#
_cell.length_a   1.000
_cell.length_b   1.000
_cell.length_c   1.000
_cell.angle_alpha   90.00
_cell.angle_beta   90.00
_cell.angle_gamma   90.00
#
_symmetry.space_group_name_H-M   'P 1'
#
loop_
_entity.id
_entity.type
_entity.pdbx_description
1 polymer ?
#
loop_
_entity_poly.entity_id
_entity_poly.type
_entity_poly.pdbx_seq_one_letter_code
_entity_poly.pdbx_strand_id
1 'polypeptide(L)'
;MFKASRDFIILSLDGSRAVEDHLQEGQRATALSIVDHYMGRPDSPHFNTMILLQFARQYSMPKTLGAEPTPRRRRIVVIPRPYVSPDPAGEKYEQYCRHSLMQHKPFRQIDDLLSGCDTYIDAYAAFLQSGQIPPCLEDDMYHLLQLLHSNEDDSEQTEEQEEEQTTSPPSRVTEEWMLICR
;
A
#
# COMPACT_ATOMS: atom_id res chain seq x y z
N MET A 1 29.97 -21.60 -11.80
CA MET A 1 29.64 -20.17 -11.64
C MET A 1 28.13 -20.07 -11.39
N PHE A 2 27.69 -19.92 -10.13
CA PHE A 2 26.26 -19.90 -9.81
C PHE A 2 25.68 -18.51 -10.10
N LYS A 3 24.93 -18.39 -11.20
CA LYS A 3 24.10 -17.21 -11.46
C LYS A 3 22.91 -17.29 -10.49
N ALA A 4 23.02 -16.66 -9.33
CA ALA A 4 21.90 -16.52 -8.40
C ALA A 4 20.88 -15.54 -9.02
N SER A 5 20.02 -16.03 -9.92
CA SER A 5 18.88 -15.25 -10.43
C SER A 5 17.92 -15.04 -9.26
N ARG A 6 17.79 -13.79 -8.81
CA ARG A 6 16.71 -13.38 -7.91
C ARG A 6 15.54 -12.96 -8.79
N ASP A 7 14.41 -13.62 -8.58
CA ASP A 7 13.17 -13.23 -9.25
C ASP A 7 12.55 -12.07 -8.46
N PHE A 8 12.04 -11.06 -9.16
CA PHE A 8 11.43 -9.87 -8.56
C PHE A 8 9.96 -9.79 -8.96
N ILE A 9 9.13 -9.33 -8.03
CA ILE A 9 7.71 -9.02 -8.30
C ILE A 9 7.42 -7.63 -7.77
N ILE A 10 6.83 -6.80 -8.62
CA ILE A 10 6.28 -5.50 -8.23
C ILE A 10 4.86 -5.75 -7.68
N LEU A 11 4.62 -5.31 -6.46
CA LEU A 11 3.31 -5.39 -5.82
C LEU A 11 2.67 -4.01 -5.82
N SER A 12 1.62 -3.82 -6.63
CA SER A 12 0.77 -2.63 -6.49
C SER A 12 -0.20 -2.84 -5.33
N LEU A 13 -0.16 -1.93 -4.35
CA LEU A 13 -1.08 -1.94 -3.20
C LEU A 13 -2.42 -1.26 -3.53
N ASP A 14 -2.45 -0.42 -4.56
CA ASP A 14 -3.69 0.23 -5.05
C ASP A 14 -4.53 -0.69 -5.95
N GLY A 15 -4.16 -1.97 -6.03
CA GLY A 15 -4.89 -2.96 -6.83
C GLY A 15 -4.71 -2.77 -8.34
N SER A 16 -3.65 -2.08 -8.79
CA SER A 16 -3.37 -1.94 -10.22
C SER A 16 -3.21 -3.32 -10.87
N ARG A 17 -3.84 -3.50 -12.03
CA ARG A 17 -3.92 -4.77 -12.74
C ARG A 17 -3.14 -4.72 -14.04
N ALA A 18 -2.47 -5.81 -14.39
CA ALA A 18 -1.91 -5.97 -15.71
C ALA A 18 -3.04 -6.17 -16.73
N VAL A 19 -2.85 -5.65 -17.94
CA VAL A 19 -3.75 -5.92 -19.07
C VAL A 19 -3.30 -7.24 -19.71
N GLU A 20 -4.23 -8.15 -19.97
CA GLU A 20 -3.91 -9.38 -20.70
C GLU A 20 -3.80 -9.11 -22.20
N ASP A 21 -2.58 -9.16 -22.74
CA ASP A 21 -2.29 -8.86 -24.15
C ASP A 21 -2.73 -9.97 -25.14
N HIS A 22 -3.37 -11.05 -24.66
CA HIS A 22 -3.66 -12.24 -25.46
C HIS A 22 -5.14 -12.42 -25.82
N LEU A 23 -6.00 -11.45 -25.50
CA LEU A 23 -7.42 -11.51 -25.83
C LEU A 23 -7.69 -10.86 -27.18
N GLN A 24 -8.64 -11.42 -27.92
CA GLN A 24 -9.07 -10.90 -29.22
C GLN A 24 -9.46 -9.42 -29.11
N GLU A 25 -9.24 -8.68 -30.20
CA GLU A 25 -9.53 -7.26 -30.33
C GLU A 25 -10.98 -6.97 -29.89
N GLY A 26 -11.14 -6.32 -28.72
CA GLY A 26 -12.44 -6.04 -28.09
C GLY A 26 -12.66 -6.65 -26.70
N GLN A 27 -11.86 -7.63 -26.26
CA GLN A 27 -11.90 -8.15 -24.89
C GLN A 27 -10.70 -7.62 -24.08
N ARG A 28 -10.92 -6.61 -23.23
CA ARG A 28 -9.96 -6.24 -22.19
C ARG A 28 -10.24 -7.10 -20.96
N ALA A 29 -9.51 -8.20 -20.76
CA ALA A 29 -9.42 -8.78 -19.41
C ALA A 29 -8.25 -8.13 -18.68
N THR A 30 -8.51 -7.75 -17.43
CA THR A 30 -7.46 -7.36 -16.49
C THR A 30 -7.09 -8.59 -15.69
N ALA A 31 -5.80 -8.88 -15.58
CA ALA A 31 -5.31 -9.94 -14.72
C ALA A 31 -5.62 -9.61 -13.26
N LEU A 32 -5.88 -10.64 -12.47
CA LEU A 32 -6.06 -10.49 -11.02
C LEU A 32 -4.77 -9.97 -10.38
N SER A 33 -4.91 -8.99 -9.48
CA SER A 33 -3.77 -8.48 -8.72
C SER A 33 -3.39 -9.46 -7.62
N ILE A 34 -2.18 -9.32 -7.08
CA ILE A 34 -1.73 -10.11 -5.91
C ILE A 34 -2.63 -9.83 -4.69
N VAL A 35 -3.13 -8.59 -4.56
CA VAL A 35 -4.07 -8.23 -3.50
C VAL A 35 -5.38 -9.01 -3.67
N ASP A 36 -5.91 -9.13 -4.89
CA ASP A 36 -7.12 -9.92 -5.18
C ASP A 36 -6.92 -11.40 -4.81
N HIS A 37 -5.78 -11.99 -5.18
CA HIS A 37 -5.47 -13.37 -4.82
C HIS A 37 -5.26 -13.57 -3.32
N TYR A 38 -4.65 -12.60 -2.65
CA TYR A 38 -4.50 -12.63 -1.20
C TYR A 38 -5.87 -12.58 -0.52
N MET A 39 -6.76 -11.67 -0.90
CA MET A 39 -8.12 -11.62 -0.34
C MET A 39 -8.94 -12.89 -0.66
N GLY A 40 -8.70 -13.49 -1.84
CA GLY A 40 -9.32 -14.74 -2.28
C GLY A 40 -8.64 -16.04 -1.83
N ARG A 41 -7.66 -15.98 -0.91
CA ARG A 41 -6.91 -17.17 -0.44
C ARG A 41 -7.82 -18.17 0.30
N PRO A 42 -7.42 -19.45 0.51
CA PRO A 42 -8.22 -20.37 1.31
C PRO A 42 -8.43 -19.85 2.74
N ASP A 43 -9.59 -20.11 3.33
CA ASP A 43 -9.86 -19.80 4.73
C ASP A 43 -9.26 -20.90 5.60
N SER A 44 -8.02 -20.69 6.05
CA SER A 44 -7.31 -21.62 6.92
C SER A 44 -6.49 -20.86 7.96
N PRO A 45 -6.23 -21.46 9.14
CA PRO A 45 -5.43 -20.81 10.18
C PRO A 45 -4.06 -20.34 9.67
N HIS A 46 -3.44 -21.12 8.79
CA HIS A 46 -2.16 -20.79 8.17
C HIS A 46 -2.21 -19.53 7.30
N PHE A 47 -3.23 -19.39 6.46
CA PHE A 47 -3.38 -18.22 5.60
C PHE A 47 -3.94 -17.00 6.32
N ASN A 48 -4.69 -17.19 7.41
CA ASN A 48 -5.32 -16.10 8.14
C ASN A 48 -4.34 -15.31 8.99
N THR A 49 -3.22 -15.91 9.41
CA THR A 49 -2.15 -15.20 10.14
C THR A 49 -1.06 -14.63 9.22
N MET A 50 -1.11 -14.91 7.93
CA MET A 50 -0.08 -14.52 6.98
C MET A 50 -0.34 -13.11 6.43
N ILE A 51 0.67 -12.24 6.45
CA ILE A 51 0.59 -10.90 5.85
C ILE A 51 0.77 -10.95 4.33
N LEU A 52 0.28 -9.92 3.63
CA LEU A 52 0.32 -9.82 2.17
C LEU A 52 1.72 -10.06 1.57
N LEU A 53 2.76 -9.46 2.17
CA LEU A 53 4.13 -9.60 1.68
C LEU A 53 4.66 -11.04 1.82
N GLN A 54 4.32 -11.72 2.91
CA GLN A 54 4.70 -13.13 3.09
C GLN A 54 3.99 -14.01 2.07
N PHE A 55 2.69 -13.79 1.87
CA PHE A 55 1.90 -14.50 0.87
C PHE A 55 2.49 -14.33 -0.54
N ALA A 56 2.76 -13.09 -0.95
CA ALA A 56 3.34 -12.78 -2.26
C ALA A 56 4.72 -13.43 -2.48
N ARG A 57 5.54 -13.50 -1.42
CA ARG A 57 6.87 -14.13 -1.45
C ARG A 57 6.82 -15.65 -1.51
N GLN A 58 5.85 -16.26 -0.82
CA GLN A 58 5.82 -17.71 -0.60
C GLN A 58 4.96 -18.46 -1.63
N TYR A 59 3.95 -17.82 -2.23
CA TYR A 59 2.98 -18.50 -3.09
C TYR A 59 2.94 -17.91 -4.49
N SER A 60 2.77 -18.77 -5.49
CA SER A 60 2.42 -18.37 -6.85
C SER A 60 0.91 -18.33 -7.02
N MET A 61 0.45 -17.32 -7.76
CA MET A 61 -0.96 -17.04 -7.94
C MET A 61 -1.55 -17.94 -9.03
N PRO A 62 -2.65 -18.65 -8.78
CA PRO A 62 -3.38 -19.36 -9.83
C PRO A 62 -4.03 -18.36 -10.78
N LYS A 63 -4.33 -18.77 -12.02
CA LYS A 63 -5.01 -17.88 -12.99
C LYS A 63 -6.45 -17.55 -12.59
N THR A 64 -7.07 -18.42 -11.79
CA THR A 64 -8.45 -18.30 -11.35
C THR A 64 -8.50 -17.97 -9.86
N LEU A 65 -9.40 -17.06 -9.49
CA LEU A 65 -9.61 -16.69 -8.08
C LEU A 65 -10.22 -17.87 -7.32
N GLY A 66 -9.81 -18.07 -6.06
CA GLY A 66 -10.28 -19.16 -5.20
C GLY A 66 -9.61 -20.52 -5.42
N ALA A 67 -8.77 -20.68 -6.45
CA ALA A 67 -7.92 -21.85 -6.55
C ALA A 67 -6.81 -21.83 -5.48
N GLU A 68 -6.33 -23.01 -5.10
CA GLU A 68 -5.33 -23.13 -4.03
C GLU A 68 -3.97 -22.53 -4.46
N PRO A 69 -3.41 -21.58 -3.68
CA PRO A 69 -2.10 -21.01 -3.96
C PRO A 69 -1.01 -22.09 -3.85
N THR A 70 -0.13 -22.18 -4.84
CA THR A 70 0.95 -23.17 -4.82
C THR A 70 2.24 -22.57 -4.25
N PRO A 71 2.97 -23.27 -3.35
CA PRO A 71 4.24 -22.79 -2.84
C PRO A 71 5.26 -22.53 -3.96
N ARG A 72 5.95 -21.39 -3.88
CA ARG A 72 7.03 -21.04 -4.81
C ARG A 72 8.26 -21.88 -4.52
N ARG A 73 8.92 -22.31 -5.59
CA ARG A 73 10.19 -23.06 -5.53
C ARG A 73 11.43 -22.17 -5.39
N ARG A 74 11.28 -20.87 -5.63
CA ARG A 74 12.37 -19.88 -5.63
C ARG A 74 12.05 -18.75 -4.68
N ARG A 75 13.10 -18.19 -4.07
CA ARG A 75 12.99 -16.95 -3.29
C ARG A 75 12.73 -15.80 -4.24
N ILE A 76 11.68 -15.03 -3.96
CA ILE A 76 11.32 -13.84 -4.71
C ILE A 76 11.49 -12.62 -3.81
N VAL A 77 12.01 -11.55 -4.39
CA VAL A 77 12.00 -10.23 -3.75
C VAL A 77 10.73 -9.52 -4.19
N VAL A 78 9.87 -9.21 -3.23
CA VAL A 78 8.64 -8.44 -3.46
C VAL A 78 8.92 -6.98 -3.16
N ILE A 79 8.64 -6.10 -4.12
CA ILE A 79 8.84 -4.65 -4.03
C ILE A 79 7.46 -3.99 -4.06
N PRO A 80 6.97 -3.46 -2.93
CA PRO A 80 5.73 -2.70 -2.86
C PRO A 80 5.83 -1.37 -3.62
N ARG A 81 4.77 -1.00 -4.34
CA ARG A 81 4.62 0.29 -5.03
C ARG A 81 3.14 0.74 -4.96
N PRO A 82 2.86 2.04 -5.10
CA PRO A 82 3.81 3.16 -5.08
C PRO A 82 4.50 3.31 -3.72
N TYR A 83 5.61 4.05 -3.68
CA TYR A 83 6.13 4.54 -2.40
C TYR A 83 5.35 5.82 -2.09
N VAL A 84 4.65 5.83 -0.96
CA VAL A 84 3.92 6.99 -0.46
C VAL A 84 4.73 7.57 0.70
N SER A 85 4.74 8.89 0.85
CA SER A 85 5.53 9.55 1.91
C SER A 85 4.98 9.16 3.29
N PRO A 86 5.85 8.83 4.27
CA PRO A 86 5.47 8.67 5.67
C PRO A 86 5.21 10.00 6.38
N ASP A 87 5.39 11.14 5.70
CA ASP A 87 5.18 12.48 6.25
C ASP A 87 3.70 12.68 6.63
N PRO A 88 3.36 12.85 7.92
CA PRO A 88 1.99 13.02 8.35
C PRO A 88 1.34 14.33 7.93
N ALA A 89 2.13 15.35 7.58
CA ALA A 89 1.62 16.59 7.01
C ALA A 89 1.34 16.47 5.51
N GLY A 90 1.75 15.37 4.86
CA GLY A 90 1.59 15.16 3.44
C GLY A 90 0.17 14.77 3.04
N GLU A 91 -0.31 15.28 1.89
CA GLU A 91 -1.65 15.01 1.34
C GLU A 91 -1.96 13.51 1.13
N LYS A 92 -0.93 12.67 1.02
CA LYS A 92 -1.06 11.23 0.80
C LYS A 92 -0.79 10.38 2.04
N TYR A 93 -0.72 11.00 3.22
CA TYR A 93 -0.41 10.28 4.46
C TYR A 93 -1.43 9.19 4.78
N GLU A 94 -2.72 9.42 4.55
CA GLU A 94 -3.73 8.39 4.75
C GLU A 94 -3.51 7.17 3.85
N GLN A 95 -3.09 7.39 2.59
CA GLN A 95 -2.74 6.32 1.67
C GLN A 95 -1.49 5.57 2.17
N TYR A 96 -0.49 6.29 2.70
CA TYR A 96 0.66 5.69 3.36
C TYR A 96 0.23 4.78 4.52
N CYS A 97 -0.60 5.28 5.44
CA CYS A 97 -1.12 4.53 6.59
C CYS A 97 -1.81 3.23 6.14
N ARG A 98 -2.69 3.32 5.13
CA ARG A 98 -3.35 2.16 4.53
C ARG A 98 -2.34 1.17 3.95
N HIS A 99 -1.37 1.64 3.18
CA HIS A 99 -0.34 0.79 2.57
C HIS A 99 0.55 0.11 3.62
N SER A 100 0.91 0.81 4.70
CA SER A 100 1.65 0.25 5.82
C SER A 100 0.83 -0.84 6.53
N LEU A 101 -0.44 -0.58 6.81
CA LEU A 101 -1.36 -1.58 7.37
C LEU A 101 -1.46 -2.83 6.47
N MET A 102 -1.64 -2.67 5.16
CA MET A 102 -1.67 -3.80 4.21
C MET A 102 -0.40 -4.65 4.22
N GLN A 103 0.76 -4.04 4.46
CA GLN A 103 2.04 -4.72 4.45
C GLN A 103 2.33 -5.47 5.74
N HIS A 104 1.81 -5.00 6.87
CA HIS A 104 2.22 -5.44 8.21
C HIS A 104 1.12 -6.12 9.02
N LYS A 105 -0.14 -6.01 8.59
CA LYS A 105 -1.28 -6.64 9.26
C LYS A 105 -1.95 -7.70 8.38
N PRO A 106 -2.30 -8.87 8.91
CA PRO A 106 -3.13 -9.82 8.17
C PRO A 106 -4.54 -9.25 8.00
N PHE A 107 -5.15 -9.45 6.83
CA PHE A 107 -6.50 -8.97 6.52
C PHE A 107 -7.17 -9.87 5.48
N ARG A 108 -8.49 -9.98 5.52
CA ARG A 108 -9.27 -10.75 4.55
C ARG A 108 -9.96 -9.82 3.56
N GLN A 109 -10.53 -8.75 4.09
CA GLN A 109 -11.04 -7.59 3.36
C GLN A 109 -10.21 -6.37 3.72
N ILE A 110 -10.18 -5.38 2.83
CA ILE A 110 -9.42 -4.15 3.05
C ILE A 110 -9.96 -3.43 4.30
N ASP A 111 -11.27 -3.46 4.51
CA ASP A 111 -11.95 -2.80 5.64
C ASP A 111 -11.56 -3.41 7.01
N ASP A 112 -11.08 -4.65 7.05
CA ASP A 112 -10.58 -5.26 8.29
C ASP A 112 -9.41 -4.46 8.88
N LEU A 113 -8.66 -3.75 8.02
CA LEU A 113 -7.52 -2.93 8.43
C LEU A 113 -7.93 -1.78 9.33
N LEU A 114 -9.13 -1.21 9.14
CA LEU A 114 -9.68 -0.13 9.96
C LEU A 114 -9.91 -0.57 11.41
N SER A 115 -10.25 -1.84 11.64
CA SER A 115 -10.43 -2.40 12.99
C SER A 115 -11.36 -1.58 13.90
N GLY A 116 -12.42 -1.02 13.30
CA GLY A 116 -13.42 -0.21 14.00
C GLY A 116 -13.11 1.28 14.07
N CYS A 117 -11.98 1.74 13.53
CA CYS A 117 -11.70 3.16 13.34
C CYS A 117 -12.40 3.71 12.09
N ASP A 118 -12.66 5.01 12.08
CA ASP A 118 -13.28 5.69 10.93
C ASP A 118 -12.27 5.99 9.81
N THR A 119 -10.98 6.15 10.15
CA THR A 119 -9.91 6.48 9.20
C THR A 119 -8.75 5.49 9.25
N TYR A 120 -7.96 5.41 8.17
CA TYR A 120 -6.74 4.60 8.17
C TYR A 120 -5.62 5.20 9.03
N ILE A 121 -5.65 6.51 9.26
CA ILE A 121 -4.70 7.21 10.13
C ILE A 121 -4.88 6.71 11.57
N ASP A 122 -6.11 6.73 12.07
CA ASP A 122 -6.42 6.27 13.44
C ASP A 122 -6.12 4.78 13.62
N ALA A 123 -6.49 3.97 12.63
CA ALA A 123 -6.20 2.54 12.62
C ALA A 123 -4.69 2.25 12.62
N TYR A 124 -3.90 3.07 11.91
CA TYR A 124 -2.45 2.97 11.88
C TYR A 124 -1.83 3.41 13.21
N ALA A 125 -2.29 4.52 13.79
CA ALA A 125 -1.87 4.97 15.11
C ALA A 125 -2.11 3.90 16.18
N ALA A 126 -3.32 3.31 16.22
CA ALA A 126 -3.65 2.22 17.12
C ALA A 126 -2.77 0.98 16.91
N PHE A 127 -2.43 0.68 15.64
CA PHE A 127 -1.50 -0.39 15.31
C PHE A 127 -0.08 -0.11 15.83
N LEU A 128 0.44 1.11 15.63
CA LEU A 128 1.75 1.52 16.16
C LEU A 128 1.81 1.42 17.69
N GLN A 129 0.72 1.78 18.37
CA GLN A 129 0.62 1.72 19.84
C GLN A 129 0.38 0.30 20.38
N SER A 130 0.10 -0.69 19.54
CA SER A 130 -0.20 -2.08 19.97
C SER A 130 1.00 -2.82 20.60
N GLY A 131 2.21 -2.28 20.46
CA GLY A 131 3.45 -2.87 20.99
C GLY A 131 3.95 -4.10 20.23
N GLN A 132 3.32 -4.46 19.11
CA GLN A 132 3.72 -5.57 18.24
C GLN A 132 4.09 -5.09 16.83
N ILE A 133 4.78 -3.95 16.74
CA ILE A 133 5.16 -3.40 15.45
C ILE A 133 6.51 -3.94 14.96
N PRO A 134 6.68 -4.15 13.64
CA PRO A 134 7.97 -4.48 13.06
C PRO A 134 9.01 -3.39 13.32
N PRO A 135 10.31 -3.74 13.50
CA PRO A 135 11.37 -2.75 13.76
C PRO A 135 11.50 -1.66 12.69
N CYS A 136 11.08 -1.93 11.45
CA CYS A 136 11.11 -0.94 10.38
C CYS A 136 10.07 0.17 10.51
N LEU A 137 9.15 0.10 11.48
CA LEU A 137 8.12 1.11 11.76
C LEU A 137 8.35 1.84 13.09
N GLU A 138 9.46 1.58 13.78
CA GLU A 138 9.75 2.26 15.06
C GLU A 138 9.86 3.78 14.87
N ASP A 139 10.49 4.22 13.79
CA ASP A 139 10.62 5.65 13.44
C ASP A 139 9.26 6.34 13.25
N ASP A 140 8.30 5.65 12.62
CA ASP A 140 6.94 6.18 12.43
C ASP A 140 6.22 6.46 13.74
N MET A 141 6.43 5.61 14.75
CA MET A 141 5.86 5.80 16.08
C MET A 141 6.37 7.11 16.71
N TYR A 142 7.66 7.41 16.56
CA TYR A 142 8.21 8.68 17.07
C TYR A 142 7.65 9.89 16.33
N HIS A 143 7.51 9.82 15.01
CA HIS A 143 6.92 10.89 14.21
C HIS A 143 5.47 11.17 14.60
N LEU A 144 4.66 10.11 14.78
CA LEU A 144 3.26 10.25 15.17
C LEU A 144 3.11 10.86 16.58
N LEU A 145 3.94 10.43 17.53
CA LEU A 145 3.96 11.03 18.87
C LEU A 145 4.35 12.52 18.83
N GLN A 146 5.29 12.90 17.96
CA GLN A 146 5.69 14.29 17.83
C GLN A 146 4.55 15.19 17.34
N LEU A 147 3.77 14.73 16.36
CA LEU A 147 2.59 15.47 15.87
C LEU A 147 1.46 15.59 16.89
N LEU A 148 1.19 14.52 17.64
CA LEU A 148 0.18 14.58 18.70
C LEU A 148 0.57 15.62 19.76
N HIS A 149 1.84 15.68 20.15
CA HIS A 149 2.32 16.69 21.11
C HIS A 149 2.37 18.11 20.51
N SER A 150 2.61 18.27 19.20
CA SER A 150 2.57 19.59 18.55
C SER A 150 1.15 20.16 18.43
N ASN A 151 0.13 19.31 18.30
CA ASN A 151 -1.26 19.76 18.17
C ASN A 151 -1.94 20.08 19.51
N GLU A 152 -1.35 19.69 20.65
CA GLU A 152 -1.86 20.03 21.99
C GLU A 152 -1.45 21.43 22.47
N ASP A 153 -0.46 22.08 21.83
CA ASP A 153 0.05 23.41 22.20
C ASP A 153 -0.52 24.58 21.36
N ASP A 154 -1.24 24.31 20.26
CA ASP A 154 -1.70 25.35 19.29
C ASP A 154 -3.20 25.68 19.37
N SER A 155 -3.89 25.31 20.46
CA SER A 155 -5.31 25.65 20.64
C SER A 155 -5.55 27.07 21.16
N GLU A 156 -4.85 28.10 20.65
CA GLU A 156 -5.25 29.51 20.76
C GLU A 156 -4.70 30.31 19.56
N GLN A 157 -5.48 30.43 18.48
CA GLN A 157 -5.85 31.71 17.87
C GLN A 157 -6.62 31.52 16.55
N THR A 158 -7.88 31.94 16.59
CA THR A 158 -8.67 32.36 15.44
C THR A 158 -8.19 33.74 15.01
N GLU A 159 -7.96 33.99 13.72
CA GLU A 159 -8.42 35.21 13.02
C GLU A 159 -8.15 35.18 11.51
N GLU A 160 -9.10 35.79 10.81
CA GLU A 160 -9.36 35.87 9.38
C GLU A 160 -8.29 36.65 8.58
N GLN A 161 -8.09 36.32 7.29
CA GLN A 161 -8.01 37.34 6.23
C GLN A 161 -8.17 36.76 4.81
N GLU A 162 -8.94 37.51 4.01
CA GLU A 162 -9.50 37.21 2.69
C GLU A 162 -8.51 37.40 1.50
N GLU A 163 -8.83 36.65 0.43
CA GLU A 163 -8.72 36.91 -1.02
C GLU A 163 -7.60 37.78 -1.64
N GLU A 164 -6.88 37.20 -2.62
CA GLU A 164 -6.71 37.87 -3.94
C GLU A 164 -6.53 36.85 -5.09
N GLN A 165 -7.26 37.07 -6.18
CA GLN A 165 -7.45 36.20 -7.34
C GLN A 165 -6.49 36.51 -8.52
N THR A 166 -6.04 35.44 -9.19
CA THR A 166 -5.79 35.29 -10.66
C THR A 166 -4.59 36.04 -11.29
N THR A 167 -3.69 35.45 -12.08
CA THR A 167 -3.87 34.65 -13.32
C THR A 167 -2.54 33.99 -13.74
N SER A 168 -2.55 32.75 -14.24
CA SER A 168 -1.50 32.20 -15.12
C SER A 168 -2.09 31.16 -16.10
N PRO A 169 -1.58 31.04 -17.34
CA PRO A 169 -2.18 30.25 -18.42
C PRO A 169 -1.95 28.73 -18.25
N PRO A 170 -2.67 27.85 -18.96
CA PRO A 170 -2.71 26.42 -18.63
C PRO A 170 -1.33 25.79 -18.83
N SER A 171 -0.65 25.46 -17.74
CA SER A 171 0.52 24.58 -17.80
C SER A 171 0.02 23.20 -18.22
N ARG A 172 0.42 22.77 -19.42
CA ARG A 172 0.29 21.35 -19.81
C ARG A 172 0.99 20.53 -18.73
N VAL A 173 0.20 19.83 -17.91
CA VAL A 173 0.71 18.85 -16.95
C VAL A 173 1.42 17.78 -17.76
N THR A 174 2.75 17.89 -17.82
CA THR A 174 3.61 16.87 -18.40
C THR A 174 4.11 16.10 -17.18
N GLU A 175 3.52 14.94 -16.93
CA GLU A 175 3.92 14.07 -15.82
C GLU A 175 5.39 13.66 -16.01
N GLU A 176 6.18 13.68 -14.92
CA GLU A 176 7.64 13.48 -14.91
C GLU A 176 8.09 12.14 -15.55
N TRP A 177 7.17 11.18 -15.72
CA TRP A 177 7.44 9.90 -16.39
C TRP A 177 7.79 10.05 -17.88
N MET A 178 7.47 11.17 -18.52
CA MET A 178 7.78 11.42 -19.95
C MET A 178 9.22 11.88 -20.22
N LEU A 179 10.06 12.09 -19.20
CA LEU A 179 11.45 12.57 -19.38
C LEU A 179 12.51 11.47 -19.46
N ILE A 180 12.13 10.19 -19.36
CA ILE A 180 13.09 9.07 -19.44
C ILE A 180 13.08 8.50 -20.86
N CYS A 181 13.56 9.28 -21.83
CA CYS A 181 14.11 8.84 -23.13
C CYS A 181 14.64 10.08 -23.89
N ARG A 182 15.79 10.61 -23.48
CA ARG A 182 16.68 11.39 -24.35
C ARG A 182 18.13 11.01 -24.09
#